data_AF-A0A960SXV9-F1
#
_entry.id   AF-A0A960SXV9-F1
#
_cell.length_a   1.000
_cell.length_b   1.000
_cell.length_c   1.000
_cell.angle_alpha   90.00
_cell.angle_beta   90.00
_cell.angle_gamma   90.00
#
_symmetry.space_group_name_H-M   'P 1'
#
loop_
_entity.id
_entity.type
_entity.pdbx_description
1 polymer ?
#
loop_
_entity_poly.entity_id
_entity_poly.type
_entity_poly.pdbx_seq_one_letter_code
_entity_poly.pdbx_strand_id
1 'polypeptide(L)'
;LHQAFIDNLGFTPGDYIRSTRIEHAKSLLSETDNKVETIALLCGYRSVNSFFIAFKQACGTPPGEFRKHATRGRSKSGGGL
;
A
#
# COMPACT_ATOMS: atom_id res chain seq x y z
N LEU A 1 -6.80 -26.96 -9.32
CA LEU A 1 -6.34 -25.59 -9.69
C LEU A 1 -5.77 -24.79 -8.50
N HIS A 2 -6.05 -25.12 -7.23
CA HIS A 2 -5.45 -24.44 -6.08
C HIS A 2 -4.03 -24.95 -5.71
N GLN A 3 -3.72 -26.22 -6.03
CA GLN A 3 -2.45 -26.84 -5.59
C GLN A 3 -1.26 -26.62 -6.53
N ALA A 4 -1.47 -26.17 -7.78
CA ALA A 4 -0.38 -25.96 -8.72
C ALA A 4 0.43 -24.67 -8.48
N PHE A 5 0.03 -23.85 -7.50
CA PHE A 5 0.71 -22.59 -7.16
C PHE A 5 1.61 -22.69 -5.92
N ILE A 6 1.56 -23.80 -5.18
CA ILE A 6 2.12 -23.90 -3.81
C ILE A 6 3.61 -24.27 -3.79
N ASP A 7 4.16 -24.92 -4.83
CA ASP A 7 5.44 -25.63 -4.67
C ASP A 7 6.72 -24.90 -5.14
N ASN A 8 6.69 -23.65 -5.62
CA ASN A 8 7.91 -23.07 -6.20
C ASN A 8 8.28 -21.61 -5.85
N LEU A 9 7.55 -20.93 -4.94
CA LEU A 9 7.76 -19.48 -4.72
C LEU A 9 7.90 -19.03 -3.27
N GLY A 10 7.72 -19.90 -2.27
CA GLY A 10 7.89 -19.52 -0.85
C GLY A 10 6.88 -18.49 -0.32
N PHE A 11 5.86 -18.13 -1.11
CA PHE A 11 4.78 -17.22 -0.75
C PHE A 11 3.43 -17.89 -0.98
N THR A 12 2.49 -17.70 -0.06
CA THR A 12 1.12 -18.17 -0.28
C THR A 12 0.41 -17.25 -1.29
N PRO A 13 -0.63 -17.73 -2.00
CA PRO A 13 -1.46 -16.86 -2.85
C PRO A 13 -2.03 -15.65 -2.08
N GLY A 14 -2.30 -15.81 -0.77
CA GLY A 14 -2.75 -14.72 0.09
C GLY A 14 -1.70 -13.63 0.30
N ASP A 15 -0.42 -13.99 0.37
CA ASP A 15 0.69 -13.04 0.53
C ASP A 15 0.89 -12.22 -0.74
N TYR A 16 0.80 -12.86 -1.91
CA TYR A 16 0.89 -12.17 -3.19
C TYR A 16 -0.25 -11.16 -3.40
N ILE A 17 -1.48 -11.53 -3.04
CA ILE A 17 -2.62 -10.61 -3.10
C ILE A 17 -2.39 -9.45 -2.13
N ARG A 18 -1.90 -9.73 -0.92
CA ARG A 18 -1.63 -8.69 0.09
C ARG A 18 -0.56 -7.71 -0.39
N SER A 19 0.56 -8.19 -0.92
CA SER A 19 1.64 -7.35 -1.42
C SER A 19 1.17 -6.46 -2.57
N THR A 20 0.44 -7.03 -3.54
CA THR A 20 -0.13 -6.29 -4.67
C THR A 20 -1.06 -5.17 -4.21
N ARG A 21 -1.92 -5.43 -3.21
CA ARG A 21 -2.80 -4.41 -2.63
C ARG A 21 -2.02 -3.30 -1.91
N ILE A 22 -0.94 -3.64 -1.22
CA ILE A 22 -0.10 -2.64 -0.54
C ILE A 22 0.65 -1.77 -1.55
N GLU A 23 1.18 -2.33 -2.62
CA GLU A 23 1.85 -1.54 -3.67
C GLU A 23 0.88 -0.56 -4.36
N HIS A 24 -0.35 -1.01 -4.64
CA HIS A 24 -1.39 -0.11 -5.14
C HIS A 24 -1.71 1.01 -4.13
N ALA A 25 -1.81 0.68 -2.84
CA ALA A 25 -2.05 1.67 -1.80
C ALA A 25 -0.93 2.71 -1.68
N LYS A 26 0.34 2.30 -1.79
CA LYS A 26 1.50 3.22 -1.77
C LYS A 26 1.43 4.22 -2.92
N SER A 27 1.05 3.75 -4.11
CA SER A 27 0.87 4.59 -5.29
C SER A 27 -0.24 5.62 -5.05
N LEU A 28 -1.43 5.19 -4.63
CA LEU A 28 -2.55 6.09 -4.32
C LEU A 28 -2.24 7.09 -3.20
N LEU A 29 -1.54 6.67 -2.14
CA LEU A 29 -1.14 7.54 -1.03
C LEU A 29 -0.17 8.63 -1.47
N SER A 30 0.63 8.35 -2.50
CA SER A 30 1.64 9.25 -3.04
C SER A 30 1.07 10.11 -4.17
N GLU A 31 0.18 9.59 -5.01
CA GLU A 31 -0.25 10.27 -6.22
C GLU A 31 -1.55 11.07 -6.04
N THR A 32 -2.34 10.77 -5.00
CA THR A 32 -3.67 11.35 -4.81
C THR A 32 -3.85 11.93 -3.40
N ASP A 33 -4.80 12.85 -3.27
CA ASP A 33 -5.26 13.40 -1.99
C ASP A 33 -6.43 12.63 -1.38
N ASN A 34 -6.76 11.45 -1.93
CA ASN A 34 -7.86 10.63 -1.44
C ASN A 34 -7.70 10.33 0.06
N LYS A 35 -8.81 10.28 0.81
CA LYS A 35 -8.76 9.90 2.22
C LYS A 35 -8.24 8.48 2.38
N VAL A 36 -7.54 8.21 3.50
CA VAL A 36 -6.93 6.89 3.76
C VAL A 36 -8.00 5.80 3.78
N GLU A 37 -9.18 6.12 4.31
CA GLU A 37 -10.36 5.26 4.33
C GLU A 37 -10.82 4.89 2.92
N THR A 38 -10.84 5.86 2.01
CA THR A 38 -11.18 5.64 0.59
C THR A 38 -10.13 4.75 -0.08
N ILE A 39 -8.84 4.99 0.17
CA ILE A 39 -7.75 4.17 -0.39
C ILE A 39 -7.86 2.72 0.10
N ALA A 40 -8.22 2.49 1.36
CA ALA A 40 -8.43 1.14 1.89
C ALA A 40 -9.48 0.37 1.08
N LEU A 41 -10.60 1.01 0.76
CA LEU A 41 -11.68 0.43 -0.04
C LEU A 41 -11.23 0.17 -1.49
N LEU A 42 -10.53 1.12 -2.11
CA LEU A 42 -9.99 0.99 -3.47
C LEU A 42 -8.96 -0.16 -3.57
N CYS A 43 -8.25 -0.45 -2.49
CA CYS A 43 -7.31 -1.57 -2.41
C CYS A 43 -7.98 -2.90 -2.01
N GLY A 44 -9.31 -2.95 -1.95
CA GLY A 44 -10.07 -4.18 -1.70
C GLY A 44 -10.10 -4.63 -0.23
N TYR A 45 -9.82 -3.73 0.72
CA TYR A 45 -10.01 -4.02 2.15
C TYR A 45 -11.43 -3.70 2.58
N ARG A 46 -12.08 -4.65 3.26
CA ARG A 46 -13.44 -4.49 3.79
C ARG A 46 -13.51 -3.58 5.03
N SER A 47 -12.38 -3.39 5.71
CA SER A 47 -12.28 -2.50 6.85
C SER A 47 -10.99 -1.69 6.80
N VAL A 48 -11.09 -0.44 7.23
CA VAL A 48 -9.96 0.48 7.34
C VAL A 48 -8.94 -0.07 8.34
N ASN A 49 -9.39 -0.68 9.44
CA ASN A 49 -8.49 -1.26 10.45
C ASN A 49 -7.63 -2.40 9.88
N SER A 50 -8.22 -3.31 9.10
CA SER A 50 -7.48 -4.39 8.43
C SER A 50 -6.43 -3.84 7.46
N PHE A 51 -6.78 -2.77 6.74
CA PHE A 51 -5.82 -2.07 5.88
C PHE A 51 -4.67 -1.46 6.67
N PHE A 52 -4.95 -0.74 7.76
CA PHE A 52 -3.91 -0.12 8.59
C PHE A 52 -2.92 -1.15 9.14
N ILE A 53 -3.42 -2.29 9.64
CA ILE A 53 -2.56 -3.37 10.15
C ILE A 53 -1.70 -3.94 9.03
N ALA A 54 -2.31 -4.32 7.90
CA ALA A 54 -1.59 -4.91 6.77
C ALA A 54 -0.55 -3.94 6.18
N PHE A 55 -0.91 -2.66 6.04
CA PHE A 55 -0.02 -1.63 5.52
C PHE A 55 1.14 -1.36 6.48
N LYS A 56 0.89 -1.23 7.78
CA LYS A 56 1.94 -1.03 8.78
C LYS A 56 2.89 -2.24 8.84
N GLN A 57 2.37 -3.47 8.75
CA GLN A 57 3.19 -4.68 8.70
C GLN A 57 4.10 -4.71 7.46
N ALA A 58 3.60 -4.28 6.31
CA ALA A 58 4.36 -4.30 5.07
C ALA A 58 5.35 -3.12 4.92
N CYS A 59 4.96 -1.92 5.37
CA CYS A 59 5.72 -0.68 5.15
C CYS A 59 6.45 -0.16 6.40
N GLY A 60 6.24 -0.76 7.57
CA GLY A 60 6.79 -0.32 8.86
C GLY A 60 6.08 0.89 9.48
N THR A 61 5.43 1.74 8.67
CA THR A 61 4.72 2.96 9.11
C THR A 61 3.24 2.95 8.72
N PRO A 62 2.35 3.62 9.49
CA PRO A 62 0.96 3.79 9.11
C PRO A 62 0.78 4.56 7.77
N PRO A 63 -0.31 4.30 7.02
CA PRO A 63 -0.59 4.94 5.72
C PRO A 63 -0.53 6.47 5.73
N GLY A 64 -1.09 7.11 6.77
CA GLY A 64 -1.12 8.57 6.89
C GLY A 64 0.25 9.18 7.15
N GLU A 65 1.13 8.47 7.86
CA GLU A 65 2.51 8.88 8.07
C GLU A 65 3.33 8.67 6.79
N PHE A 66 3.16 7.52 6.13
CA PHE A 66 3.75 7.23 4.83
C PHE A 66 3.47 8.35 3.81
N ARG A 67 2.20 8.80 3.70
CA ARG A 67 1.83 9.93 2.83
C ARG A 67 2.63 11.19 3.14
N LYS A 68 2.76 11.55 4.43
CA LYS A 68 3.51 12.75 4.84
C LYS A 68 4.97 12.68 4.41
N HIS A 69 5.58 11.49 4.44
CA HIS A 69 6.96 11.31 3.96
C HIS A 69 7.04 11.38 2.42
N ALA A 70 6.08 10.76 1.71
CA ALA A 70 6.03 10.78 0.25
C ALA A 70 5.80 12.18 -0.33
N THR A 71 4.98 13.02 0.33
CA THR A 71 4.75 14.41 -0.11
C THR A 71 5.96 15.31 0.17
N ARG A 72 6.63 15.13 1.31
CA ARG A 72 7.86 15.89 1.66
C ARG A 72 9.01 15.66 0.67
N GLY A 73 9.08 14.48 0.05
CA GLY A 73 10.06 14.17 -1.00
C GLY A 73 9.85 14.93 -2.32
N ARG A 74 8.61 15.36 -2.64
CA ARG A 74 8.30 16.07 -3.90
C ARG A 74 8.57 17.57 -3.87
N SER A 75 8.61 18.20 -2.69
CA SER A 75 8.86 19.66 -2.58
C SER A 75 10.32 20.07 -2.82
N LYS A 76 11.25 19.16 -3.18
CA LYS A 76 12.67 19.48 -3.42
C LYS A 76 13.11 19.55 -4.88
N SER A 77 12.22 19.43 -5.87
CA SER A 77 12.60 19.46 -7.30
C SER A 77 11.99 20.62 -8.11
N GLY A 78 11.47 21.68 -7.46
CA GLY A 78 10.78 22.79 -8.13
C GLY A 78 11.38 24.17 -7.89
N GLY A 79 12.71 24.27 -7.75
CA GLY A 79 13.39 25.56 -7.61
C GLY A 79 14.72 25.54 -8.36
N GLY A 80 14.74 26.13 -9.55
CA GLY A 80 15.97 26.29 -10.33
C GLY A 80 15.72 26.57 -11.81
N LEU A 81 15.64 27.87 -12.12
CA LEU A 81 15.76 28.54 -13.42
C LEU A 81 14.51 28.55 -14.32
#